data_AF-A0A6G3TIG0-F1
#
_entry.id   AF-A0A6G3TIG0-F1
#
_cell.length_a   1.000
_cell.length_b   1.000
_cell.length_c   1.000
_cell.angle_alpha   90.00
_cell.angle_beta   90.00
_cell.angle_gamma   90.00
#
_symmetry.space_group_name_H-M   'P 1'
#
loop_
_entity.id
_entity.type
_entity.pdbx_description
1 polymer ?
#
loop_
_entity_poly.entity_id
_entity_poly.type
_entity_poly.pdbx_seq_one_letter_code
_entity_poly.pdbx_strand_id
1 'polypeptide(L)' 'RPESVLVGAAGAASAPAAARSLVDALLEDLPVREAAVTSDAVTAHAGALGGRAGVVLAIGTGAVAVGIGADGTYARID' A
#
# COMPACT_ATOMS: atom_id res chain seq x y z
N ARG A 1 -2.38 22.63 1.13
CA ARG A 1 -3.12 21.40 1.54
C ARG A 1 -2.64 20.28 0.64
N PRO A 2 -2.49 19.03 1.12
CA PRO A 2 -2.08 17.92 0.26
C PRO A 2 -3.12 17.72 -0.85
N GLU A 3 -2.66 17.38 -2.06
CA GLU A 3 -3.56 17.13 -3.19
C GLU A 3 -4.11 15.70 -3.22
N SER A 4 -3.36 14.76 -2.64
CA SER A 4 -3.65 13.34 -2.64
C SER A 4 -3.32 12.69 -1.29
N VAL A 5 -3.98 11.58 -0.95
CA VAL A 5 -3.67 10.73 0.21
C VAL A 5 -3.43 9.30 -0.23
N LEU A 6 -2.38 8.67 0.29
CA LEU A 6 -2.12 7.24 0.09
C LEU A 6 -2.04 6.56 1.46
N VAL A 7 -2.74 5.44 1.61
CA VAL A 7 -2.77 4.66 2.85
C VAL A 7 -2.27 3.25 2.58
N GLY A 8 -1.26 2.82 3.32
CA GLY A 8 -0.90 1.42 3.47
C GLY A 8 -1.65 0.84 4.67
N ALA A 9 -2.56 -0.10 4.43
CA ALA A 9 -3.37 -0.72 5.47
C ALA A 9 -3.16 -2.24 5.51
N ALA A 10 -3.06 -2.78 6.72
CA ALA A 10 -3.06 -4.22 6.93
C ALA A 10 -4.38 -4.82 6.42
N GLY A 11 -4.30 -5.97 5.75
CA GLY A 11 -5.47 -6.67 5.19
C GLY A 11 -6.06 -6.06 3.92
N ALA A 12 -5.59 -4.89 3.45
CA ALA A 12 -6.13 -4.24 2.26
C ALA A 12 -6.00 -5.11 0.99
N ALA A 13 -4.93 -5.89 0.86
CA ALA A 13 -4.74 -6.82 -0.25
C ALA A 13 -5.77 -7.96 -0.29
N SER A 14 -6.31 -8.36 0.87
CA SER A 14 -7.25 -9.48 1.01
C SER A 14 -8.71 -9.02 1.08
N ALA A 15 -8.97 -7.72 1.22
CA ALA A 15 -10.29 -7.13 1.38
C ALA A 15 -10.52 -5.96 0.41
N PRO A 16 -10.57 -6.20 -0.92
CA PRO A 16 -10.65 -5.13 -1.92
C PRO A 16 -11.89 -4.24 -1.78
N ALA A 17 -13.03 -4.81 -1.33
CA ALA A 17 -14.25 -4.03 -1.08
C ALA A 17 -14.05 -3.06 0.09
N ALA A 18 -13.47 -3.51 1.20
CA ALA A 18 -13.18 -2.65 2.36
C ALA A 18 -12.14 -1.58 2.02
N ALA A 19 -11.11 -1.93 1.24
CA ALA A 19 -10.12 -0.95 0.75
C ALA A 19 -10.79 0.13 -0.10
N ARG A 20 -11.75 -0.23 -0.95
CA ARG A 20 -12.51 0.74 -1.76
C ARG A 20 -13.41 1.63 -0.91
N SER A 21 -14.14 1.05 0.04
CA SER A 21 -14.93 1.85 0.99
C SER A 21 -14.07 2.83 1.79
N LEU A 22 -12.83 2.46 2.14
CA LEU A 22 -11.89 3.38 2.78
C LEU A 22 -11.43 4.50 1.84
N VAL A 23 -11.20 4.22 0.55
CA VAL A 23 -10.93 5.27 -0.44
C VAL A 23 -12.09 6.27 -0.52
N ASP A 24 -13.33 5.78 -0.59
CA ASP A 24 -14.52 6.63 -0.67
C ASP A 24 -14.64 7.52 0.59
N ALA A 25 -14.44 6.95 1.79
CA ALA A 25 -14.45 7.70 3.04
C ALA A 25 -13.34 8.78 3.10
N LEU A 26 -12.13 8.46 2.61
CA LEU A 26 -11.02 9.43 2.57
C LEU A 26 -11.32 10.62 1.65
N LEU A 27 -12.02 10.39 0.53
CA LEU A 27 -12.41 11.45 -0.41
C LEU A 27 -13.58 12.29 0.13
N GLU A 28 -14.46 11.71 0.93
CA GLU A 28 -15.57 12.42 1.58
C GLU A 28 -15.08 13.30 2.73
N ASP A 29 -14.20 12.77 3.58
CA ASP A 29 -13.82 13.40 4.85
C ASP A 29 -12.61 14.34 4.74
N LEU A 30 -11.76 14.19 3.71
CA LEU A 30 -10.53 14.98 3.56
C LEU A 30 -10.61 15.91 2.34
N PRO A 31 -10.04 17.12 2.42
CA PRO A 31 -10.01 18.06 1.30
C PRO A 31 -8.90 17.70 0.29
N VAL A 32 -8.99 16.52 -0.32
CA VAL A 32 -8.06 15.98 -1.34
C VAL A 32 -8.80 15.57 -2.60
N ARG A 33 -8.11 15.55 -3.75
CA ARG A 33 -8.71 15.17 -5.05
C ARG A 33 -8.54 13.69 -5.36
N GLU A 34 -7.54 13.05 -4.75
CA GLU A 34 -7.18 11.67 -5.03
C GLU A 34 -6.89 10.92 -3.73
N ALA A 35 -7.36 9.69 -3.65
CA ALA A 35 -7.06 8.78 -2.56
C ALA A 35 -6.77 7.38 -3.09
N ALA A 36 -5.83 6.69 -2.46
CA ALA A 36 -5.51 5.31 -2.76
C ALA A 36 -5.25 4.52 -1.47
N VAL A 37 -5.71 3.27 -1.44
CA VAL A 37 -5.45 2.33 -0.36
C VAL A 37 -4.75 1.11 -0.95
N THR A 38 -3.66 0.69 -0.30
CA THR A 38 -2.88 -0.49 -0.67
C THR A 38 -2.46 -1.27 0.58
N SER A 39 -1.77 -2.40 0.42
CA SER A 39 -1.20 -3.12 1.57
C SER A 39 -0.14 -2.28 2.26
N ASP A 40 -0.15 -2.30 3.59
CA ASP A 40 0.96 -1.89 4.44
C ASP A 40 2.35 -2.37 3.94
N ALA A 41 2.46 -3.62 3.50
CA ALA A 41 3.68 -4.20 2.95
C ALA A 41 4.17 -3.50 1.67
N VAL A 42 3.28 -2.99 0.82
CA VAL A 42 3.63 -2.19 -0.37
C VAL A 42 4.21 -0.84 0.07
N THR A 43 3.59 -0.17 1.05
CA THR A 43 4.13 1.09 1.56
C THR A 43 5.43 0.91 2.34
N ALA A 44 5.61 -0.22 3.03
CA ALA A 44 6.86 -0.59 3.68
C ALA A 44 7.98 -0.80 2.65
N HIS A 45 7.67 -1.48 1.54
CA HIS A 45 8.58 -1.63 0.40
C HIS A 45 9.00 -0.28 -0.16
N ALA A 46 8.03 0.59 -0.49
CA ALA A 46 8.29 1.90 -1.06
C ALA A 46 9.11 2.79 -0.10
N GLY A 47 8.82 2.74 1.20
CA GLY A 47 9.56 3.49 2.22
C GLY A 47 10.99 3.01 2.41
N ALA A 48 11.20 1.69 2.45
CA ALA A 48 12.52 1.10 2.66
C ALA A 48 13.45 1.27 1.44
N LEU A 49 12.90 1.16 0.22
CA LEU A 49 13.69 1.24 -1.02
C LEU A 49 13.61 2.60 -1.72
N GLY A 50 12.89 3.57 -1.16
CA GLY A 50 12.67 4.88 -1.79
C GLY A 50 12.01 4.76 -3.16
N GLY A 51 11.03 3.86 -3.30
CA GLY A 51 10.31 3.59 -4.53
C GLY A 51 11.10 2.83 -5.62
N ARG A 52 12.34 2.40 -5.35
CA ARG A 52 13.12 1.60 -6.30
C ARG A 52 12.71 0.13 -6.27
N ALA A 53 12.97 -0.56 -7.38
CA ALA A 53 12.80 -2.00 -7.49
C ALA A 53 13.63 -2.76 -6.45
N GLY A 54 13.12 -3.92 -6.02
CA GLY A 54 13.77 -4.80 -5.05
C GLY A 54 12.76 -5.58 -4.22
N VAL A 55 13.25 -6.24 -3.17
CA VAL A 55 12.45 -7.07 -2.27
C VAL A 55 12.59 -6.54 -0.84
N VAL A 56 11.47 -6.51 -0.11
CA VAL A 56 11.42 -6.19 1.32
C VAL A 56 10.69 -7.29 2.06
N LEU A 57 11.32 -7.79 3.12
CA LEU A 57 10.73 -8.72 4.09
C LEU A 57 10.36 -7.93 5.34
N ALA A 58 9.07 -7.77 5.59
CA ALA A 58 8.55 -7.19 6.83
C ALA A 58 8.29 -8.32 7.83
N ILE A 59 8.83 -8.20 9.04
CA ILE A 59 8.73 -9.19 10.11
C ILE A 59 8.11 -8.53 11.35
N GLY A 60 7.02 -9.11 11.85
CA GLY A 60 6.30 -8.68 13.04
C GLY A 60 5.51 -9.86 13.62
N THR A 61 4.21 -9.69 13.86
CA THR A 61 3.32 -10.79 14.28
C THR A 61 3.27 -11.93 13.26
N GLY A 62 3.46 -11.61 11.98
CA GLY A 62 3.72 -12.55 10.90
C GLY A 62 4.92 -12.07 10.06
N ALA A 63 5.17 -12.73 8.94
CA ALA A 63 6.19 -12.29 7.98
C ALA A 63 5.58 -12.17 6.58
N VAL A 64 5.93 -11.11 5.85
CA VAL A 64 5.51 -10.93 4.46
C VAL A 64 6.69 -10.43 3.64
N ALA A 65 6.96 -11.06 2.52
CA ALA A 65 7.90 -10.58 1.53
C ALA A 65 7.15 -10.01 0.32
N VAL A 66 7.50 -8.77 -0.05
CA VAL A 66 7.00 -8.08 -1.25
C VAL A 66 8.18 -7.79 -2.17
N GLY A 67 8.04 -8.18 -3.43
CA GLY A 67 8.95 -7.86 -4.52
C GLY A 67 8.27 -6.98 -5.55
N ILE A 68 8.94 -5.89 -5.95
CA ILE A 68 8.52 -5.03 -7.06
C ILE A 68 9.69 -4.92 -8.04
N GLY A 69 9.49 -5.39 -9.27
CA GLY A 69 10.47 -5.33 -10.35
C GLY A 69 10.54 -3.96 -11.02
N ALA A 70 11.63 -3.68 -11.73
CA ALA A 70 11.82 -2.41 -12.44
C ALA A 70 10.83 -2.22 -13.60
N ASP A 71 10.23 -3.31 -14.07
CA ASP A 71 9.16 -3.36 -15.07
C ASP A 71 7.75 -3.29 -14.46
N GLY A 72 7.65 -3.09 -13.14
CA GLY A 72 6.38 -3.06 -12.41
C GLY A 72 5.83 -4.44 -12.05
N THR A 73 6.56 -5.53 -12.30
CA THR A 73 6.15 -6.86 -11.82
C THR A 73 6.00 -6.87 -10.30
N TYR A 74 4.97 -7.54 -9.80
CA TYR A 74 4.65 -7.61 -8.38
C TYR A 74 4.57 -9.07 -7.92
N ALA A 75 5.23 -9.37 -6.81
CA ALA A 75 5.14 -10.66 -6.13
C ALA A 75 4.99 -10.45 -4.61
N ARG A 76 4.20 -11.32 -3.98
CA ARG A 76 3.98 -11.33 -2.53
C ARG A 76 3.94 -12.77 -2.02
N ILE A 77 4.51 -12.99 -0.84
CA ILE A 77 4.38 -14.22 -0.06
C ILE A 77 4.25 -13.87 1.42
N ASP A 78 3.30 -14.49 2.11
CA ASP A 78 3.02 -14.37 3.55
C ASP A 78 2.82 -15.75 4.20
#